data_AF-A0A6N2Y945-F1
#
_entry.id   AF-A0A6N2Y945-F1
#
_cell.length_a   1.000
_cell.length_b   1.000
_cell.length_c   1.000
_cell.angle_alpha   90.00
_cell.angle_beta   90.00
_cell.angle_gamma   90.00
#
_symmetry.space_group_name_H-M   'P 1'
#
loop_
_entity.id
_entity.type
_entity.pdbx_description
1 polymer ?
#
loop_
_entity_poly.entity_id
_entity_poly.type
_entity_poly.pdbx_seq_one_letter_code
_entity_poly.pdbx_strand_id
1 'polypeptide(L)'
;MLKDKKTIILFMFFILLVIVGGIYFTSFKKDGKNIYYSGNNDIADIKIIGYKDYYEFYENIPSSYMLYDDKKEFSKKEYGFVGEIKFSSDNFNKESNYCLNIITKNGQSYNLVLLAIDKESENGIVTIPFIFYNFLDSNGKTIDKAVLTKDGDEITSIDIIKN
;
A
#
# COMPACT_ATOMS: atom_id res chain seq x y z
N MET A 1 33.99 31.89 -38.48
CA MET A 1 33.50 31.93 -37.09
C MET A 1 32.25 32.81 -37.00
N LEU A 2 31.13 32.30 -37.48
CA LEU A 2 29.79 32.75 -37.07
C LEU A 2 28.99 31.45 -37.00
N LYS A 3 28.66 30.97 -35.79
CA LYS A 3 27.65 29.93 -35.65
C LYS A 3 26.38 30.49 -36.28
N ASP A 4 25.87 29.85 -37.32
CA ASP A 4 24.68 30.30 -38.03
C ASP A 4 23.57 30.64 -37.02
N LYS A 5 22.97 31.83 -37.13
CA LYS A 5 21.88 32.30 -36.26
C LYS A 5 20.79 31.24 -36.10
N LYS A 6 20.50 30.49 -37.18
CA LYS A 6 19.54 29.38 -37.20
C LYS A 6 19.93 28.26 -36.24
N THR A 7 21.21 27.89 -36.17
CA THR A 7 21.73 26.85 -35.28
C THR A 7 21.66 27.28 -33.81
N ILE A 8 21.90 28.57 -33.51
CA ILE A 8 21.76 29.12 -32.16
C ILE A 8 20.28 29.12 -31.72
N ILE A 9 19.37 29.54 -32.59
CA ILE A 9 17.93 29.54 -32.32
C ILE A 9 17.40 28.12 -32.09
N LEU A 10 17.81 27.17 -32.92
CA LEU A 10 17.39 25.76 -32.79
C LEU A 10 17.89 25.15 -31.47
N PHE A 11 19.11 25.48 -31.07
CA PHE A 11 19.68 25.03 -29.80
C PHE A 11 18.94 25.63 -28.59
N MET A 12 18.60 26.93 -28.63
CA MET A 12 17.78 27.55 -27.58
C MET A 12 16.37 26.95 -27.50
N PHE A 13 15.76 26.63 -28.64
CA PHE A 13 14.45 25.98 -28.68
C PHE A 13 14.49 24.57 -28.08
N PHE A 14 15.56 23.81 -28.34
CA PHE A 14 15.76 22.49 -27.75
C PHE A 14 15.94 22.56 -26.24
N ILE A 15 16.73 23.51 -25.72
CA ILE A 15 16.87 23.76 -24.28
C ILE A 15 15.51 24.10 -23.66
N LEU A 16 14.72 24.96 -24.31
CA LEU A 16 13.39 25.32 -23.82
C LEU A 16 12.47 24.10 -23.76
N LEU A 17 12.48 23.23 -24.77
CA LEU A 17 11.71 21.98 -24.78
C LEU A 17 12.15 21.03 -23.65
N VAL A 18 13.44 20.91 -23.37
CA VAL A 18 13.95 20.08 -22.27
C VAL A 18 13.56 20.65 -20.92
N ILE A 19 13.59 21.98 -20.75
CA ILE A 19 13.17 22.63 -19.49
C ILE A 19 11.67 22.49 -19.28
N VAL A 20 10.86 22.81 -20.29
CA VAL A 20 9.40 22.72 -20.21
C VAL A 20 8.97 21.26 -20.05
N GLY A 21 9.56 20.34 -20.82
CA GLY A 21 9.33 18.91 -20.67
C GLY A 21 9.74 18.39 -19.30
N GLY A 22 10.89 18.84 -18.78
CA GLY A 22 11.36 18.50 -17.44
C GLY A 22 10.43 18.98 -16.33
N ILE A 23 9.99 20.24 -16.38
CA ILE A 23 9.04 20.82 -15.41
C ILE A 23 7.67 20.13 -15.48
N TYR A 24 7.21 19.81 -16.69
CA TYR A 24 5.95 19.10 -16.89
C TYR A 24 6.03 17.66 -16.34
N PHE A 25 7.18 16.99 -16.53
CA PHE A 25 7.40 15.63 -16.03
C PHE A 25 7.57 15.58 -14.50
N THR A 26 8.25 16.56 -13.90
CA THR A 26 8.40 16.64 -12.44
C THR A 26 7.10 17.03 -11.75
N SER A 27 6.26 17.87 -12.35
CA SER A 27 4.95 18.24 -11.78
C SER A 27 3.94 17.09 -11.77
N PHE A 28 4.15 16.03 -12.57
CA PHE A 28 3.32 14.82 -12.55
C PHE A 28 3.72 13.80 -11.49
N LYS A 29 4.92 13.91 -10.91
CA LYS A 29 5.21 13.22 -9.64
C LYS A 29 4.40 13.92 -8.57
N LYS A 30 3.20 13.41 -8.29
CA LYS A 30 2.47 13.76 -7.08
C LYS A 30 3.41 13.43 -5.91
N ASP A 31 3.96 14.45 -5.27
CA ASP A 31 4.68 14.38 -3.99
C ASP A 31 3.70 13.98 -2.86
N GLY A 32 3.07 12.82 -3.01
CA GLY A 32 2.38 12.15 -1.92
C GLY A 32 3.40 11.29 -1.21
N LYS A 33 3.84 11.71 -0.02
CA LYS A 33 4.60 10.80 0.84
C LYS A 33 3.75 9.56 1.12
N ASN A 34 4.38 8.39 0.95
CA ASN A 34 3.82 7.13 1.41
C ASN A 34 3.62 7.19 2.93
N ILE A 35 2.59 6.51 3.41
CA ILE A 35 2.24 6.46 4.82
C ILE A 35 2.53 5.07 5.36
N TYR A 36 3.11 5.01 6.54
CA TYR A 36 3.55 3.77 7.16
C TYR A 36 2.76 3.55 8.43
N TYR A 37 2.31 2.32 8.62
CA TYR A 37 1.69 1.89 9.86
C TYR A 37 2.32 0.60 10.32
N SER A 38 2.41 0.43 11.63
CA SER A 38 2.84 -0.81 12.25
C SER A 38 2.17 -1.00 13.60
N GLY A 39 2.04 -2.24 14.00
CA GLY A 39 1.64 -2.62 15.35
C GLY A 39 2.12 -4.03 15.65
N ASN A 40 2.25 -4.35 16.92
CA ASN A 40 2.59 -5.71 17.32
C ASN A 40 2.07 -5.99 18.74
N ASN A 41 1.91 -7.27 19.03
CA ASN A 41 1.74 -7.81 20.37
C ASN A 41 2.42 -9.18 20.46
N ASP A 42 2.12 -9.95 21.50
CA ASP A 42 2.74 -11.26 21.73
C ASP A 42 2.31 -12.34 20.70
N ILE A 43 1.25 -12.09 19.93
CA ILE A 43 0.67 -13.05 18.98
C ILE A 43 1.08 -12.72 17.55
N ALA A 44 1.07 -11.44 17.19
CA ALA A 44 1.25 -11.02 15.80
C ALA A 44 1.97 -9.67 15.65
N ASP A 45 2.66 -9.52 14.53
CA ASP A 45 3.24 -8.28 13.99
C ASP A 45 2.51 -7.92 12.70
N ILE A 46 2.16 -6.65 12.52
CA ILE A 46 1.52 -6.14 11.31
C ILE A 46 2.24 -4.90 10.81
N LYS A 47 2.44 -4.86 9.48
CA LYS A 47 2.98 -3.71 8.76
C LYS A 47 2.06 -3.35 7.61
N ILE A 48 1.81 -2.06 7.42
CA ILE A 48 0.94 -1.55 6.36
C ILE A 48 1.60 -0.32 5.74
N ILE A 49 1.65 -0.30 4.41
CA ILE A 49 2.17 0.82 3.61
C ILE A 49 1.04 1.32 2.72
N GLY A 50 0.73 2.61 2.83
CA GLY A 50 -0.20 3.31 1.96
C GLY A 50 0.53 4.07 0.85
N TYR A 51 0.21 3.73 -0.38
CA TYR A 51 0.76 4.32 -1.59
C TYR A 51 -0.25 5.27 -2.23
N LYS A 52 0.18 6.51 -2.49
CA LYS A 52 -0.64 7.51 -3.19
C LYS A 52 -0.51 7.39 -4.70
N ASP A 53 0.64 6.93 -5.18
CA ASP A 53 0.89 6.67 -6.59
C ASP A 53 0.42 5.26 -6.98
N TYR A 54 -0.28 5.18 -8.10
CA TYR A 54 -0.83 3.92 -8.60
C TYR A 54 0.27 2.94 -9.04
N TYR A 55 1.32 3.43 -9.69
CA TYR A 55 2.39 2.57 -10.19
C TYR A 55 3.23 2.04 -9.02
N GLU A 56 3.56 2.89 -8.05
CA GLU A 56 4.22 2.41 -6.81
C GLU A 56 3.35 1.40 -6.07
N PHE A 57 2.04 1.65 -5.93
CA PHE A 57 1.12 0.68 -5.36
C PHE A 57 1.18 -0.65 -6.12
N TYR A 58 1.00 -0.61 -7.44
CA TYR A 58 0.96 -1.79 -8.31
C TYR A 58 2.25 -2.61 -8.26
N GLU A 59 3.42 -1.96 -8.26
CA GLU A 59 4.73 -2.63 -8.16
C GLU A 59 4.96 -3.32 -6.81
N ASN A 60 4.28 -2.87 -5.75
CA ASN A 60 4.40 -3.43 -4.41
C ASN A 60 3.28 -4.42 -4.06
N ILE A 61 2.34 -4.69 -4.98
CA ILE A 61 1.32 -5.71 -4.76
C ILE A 61 2.02 -7.07 -4.63
N PRO A 62 1.70 -7.86 -3.59
CA PRO A 62 2.26 -9.19 -3.44
C PRO A 62 1.89 -10.04 -4.66
N SER A 63 2.84 -10.82 -5.19
CA SER A 63 2.65 -11.59 -6.43
C SER A 63 1.51 -12.61 -6.39
N SER A 64 1.03 -12.96 -5.20
CA SER A 64 -0.15 -13.81 -4.97
C SER A 64 -1.49 -13.10 -5.22
N TYR A 65 -1.50 -11.78 -5.41
CA TYR A 65 -2.69 -10.98 -5.67
C TYR A 65 -2.73 -10.53 -7.13
N MET A 66 -3.89 -10.68 -7.76
CA MET A 66 -4.17 -10.10 -9.07
C MET A 66 -5.06 -8.87 -8.89
N LEU A 67 -4.59 -7.72 -9.38
CA LEU A 67 -5.38 -6.51 -9.40
C LEU A 67 -6.27 -6.46 -10.64
N TYR A 68 -7.56 -6.22 -10.46
CA TYR A 68 -8.49 -5.98 -11.57
C TYR A 68 -8.76 -4.49 -11.82
N ASP A 69 -8.49 -3.64 -10.83
CA ASP A 69 -8.73 -2.20 -10.92
C ASP A 69 -7.76 -1.54 -11.89
N ASP A 70 -8.29 -0.73 -12.81
CA ASP A 70 -7.46 0.11 -13.68
C ASP A 70 -7.03 1.42 -12.98
N LYS A 71 -6.08 2.12 -13.58
CA LYS A 71 -5.57 3.41 -13.05
C LYS A 71 -6.69 4.45 -12.84
N LYS A 72 -7.75 4.42 -13.64
CA LYS A 72 -8.87 5.37 -13.54
C LYS A 72 -9.70 5.07 -12.29
N GLU A 73 -9.91 3.81 -11.96
CA GLU A 73 -10.57 3.40 -10.72
C GLU A 73 -9.72 3.66 -9.49
N PHE A 74 -8.40 3.49 -9.59
CA PHE A 74 -7.48 3.87 -8.52
C PHE A 74 -7.47 5.39 -8.29
N SER A 75 -7.57 6.21 -9.33
CA SER A 75 -7.54 7.68 -9.19
C SER A 75 -8.67 8.27 -8.35
N LYS A 76 -9.74 7.50 -8.12
CA LYS A 76 -10.86 7.86 -7.22
C LYS A 76 -10.55 7.58 -5.75
N LYS A 77 -9.46 6.89 -5.46
CA LYS A 77 -9.00 6.47 -4.15
C LYS A 77 -7.88 7.40 -3.69
N GLU A 78 -7.79 7.64 -2.38
CA GLU A 78 -6.70 8.46 -1.84
C GLU A 78 -5.40 7.66 -1.71
N TYR A 79 -5.52 6.38 -1.32
CA TYR A 79 -4.40 5.47 -1.14
C TYR A 79 -4.79 4.04 -1.53
N GLY A 80 -3.82 3.28 -2.05
CA GLY A 80 -3.83 1.83 -2.06
C GLY A 80 -2.93 1.32 -0.94
N PHE A 81 -3.40 0.34 -0.17
CA PHE A 81 -2.64 -0.22 0.94
C PHE A 81 -2.16 -1.63 0.64
N VAL A 82 -0.89 -1.86 0.93
CA VAL A 82 -0.29 -3.19 0.97
C VAL A 82 0.17 -3.43 2.40
N GLY A 83 -0.10 -4.60 2.95
CA GLY A 83 0.37 -4.97 4.26
C GLY A 83 0.73 -6.44 4.37
N GLU A 84 1.36 -6.77 5.48
CA GLU A 84 1.66 -8.13 5.89
C GLU A 84 1.32 -8.29 7.37
N ILE A 85 0.75 -9.45 7.72
CA ILE A 85 0.62 -9.88 9.10
C ILE A 85 1.47 -11.14 9.31
N LYS A 86 2.19 -11.17 10.42
CA LYS A 86 3.12 -12.23 10.80
C LYS A 86 2.71 -12.78 12.16
N PHE A 87 2.62 -14.10 12.28
CA PHE A 87 2.33 -14.77 13.55
C PHE A 87 2.94 -16.18 13.57
N SER A 88 3.06 -16.75 14.77
CA SER A 88 3.63 -18.10 14.95
C SER A 88 2.82 -19.16 14.18
N SER A 89 3.53 -20.07 13.51
CA SER A 89 2.94 -21.24 12.84
C SER A 89 2.21 -22.17 13.81
N ASP A 90 2.59 -22.17 15.08
CA ASP A 90 1.94 -23.01 16.10
C ASP A 90 0.45 -22.65 16.30
N ASN A 91 0.10 -21.40 15.98
CA ASN A 91 -1.28 -20.89 16.06
C ASN A 91 -2.01 -20.94 14.70
N PHE A 92 -1.35 -21.46 13.65
CA PHE A 92 -1.88 -21.51 12.30
C PHE A 92 -2.56 -22.85 11.98
N ASN A 93 -3.79 -22.80 11.48
CA ASN A 93 -4.49 -23.95 10.94
C ASN A 93 -4.92 -23.66 9.49
N LYS A 94 -4.33 -24.36 8.52
CA LYS A 94 -4.65 -24.18 7.10
C LYS A 94 -6.13 -24.34 6.73
N GLU A 95 -6.88 -25.09 7.54
CA GLU A 95 -8.32 -25.37 7.30
C GLU A 95 -9.23 -24.30 7.89
N SER A 96 -8.68 -23.39 8.70
CA SER A 96 -9.43 -22.31 9.33
C SER A 96 -9.51 -21.08 8.42
N ASN A 97 -10.60 -20.33 8.56
CA ASN A 97 -10.81 -19.07 7.87
C ASN A 97 -10.23 -17.93 8.70
N TYR A 98 -9.17 -17.30 8.18
CA TYR A 98 -8.59 -16.11 8.81
C TYR A 98 -9.13 -14.85 8.15
N CYS A 99 -9.56 -13.90 8.97
CA CYS A 99 -9.95 -12.57 8.51
C CYS A 99 -9.23 -11.50 9.31
N LEU A 100 -8.87 -10.40 8.64
CA LEU A 100 -8.28 -9.22 9.23
C LEU A 100 -9.26 -8.06 9.12
N ASN A 101 -9.70 -7.54 10.26
CA ASN A 101 -10.52 -6.34 10.33
C ASN A 101 -9.63 -5.13 10.60
N ILE A 102 -9.50 -4.25 9.62
CA ILE A 102 -8.82 -2.96 9.78
C ILE A 102 -9.84 -1.95 10.29
N ILE A 103 -9.60 -1.40 11.49
CA ILE A 103 -10.50 -0.45 12.13
C ILE A 103 -9.83 0.92 12.16
N THR A 104 -10.56 1.94 11.73
CA THR A 104 -10.10 3.33 11.72
C THR A 104 -10.51 4.05 13.00
N LYS A 105 -9.88 5.20 13.29
CA LYS A 105 -10.16 6.00 14.51
C LYS A 105 -11.61 6.49 14.64
N ASN A 106 -12.33 6.58 13.53
CA ASN A 106 -13.76 6.93 13.52
C ASN A 106 -14.68 5.70 13.55
N GLY A 107 -14.15 4.49 13.77
CA GLY A 107 -14.92 3.26 13.95
C GLY A 107 -15.35 2.57 12.66
N GLN A 108 -14.87 2.98 11.48
CA GLN A 108 -15.11 2.22 10.25
C GLN A 108 -14.26 0.95 10.26
N SER A 109 -14.84 -0.15 9.78
CA SER A 109 -14.17 -1.46 9.72
C SER A 109 -14.13 -1.97 8.28
N TYR A 110 -12.95 -2.48 7.90
CA TYR A 110 -12.72 -3.13 6.61
C TYR A 110 -12.33 -4.58 6.87
N ASN A 111 -13.22 -5.51 6.51
CA ASN A 111 -12.97 -6.95 6.65
C ASN A 111 -12.21 -7.45 5.42
N LEU A 112 -11.05 -8.04 5.65
CA LEU A 112 -10.18 -8.62 4.64
C LEU A 112 -10.10 -10.13 4.88
N VAL A 113 -10.52 -10.93 3.91
CA VAL A 113 -10.30 -12.38 3.94
C VAL A 113 -8.82 -12.63 3.68
N LEU A 114 -8.15 -13.25 4.64
CA LEU A 114 -6.73 -13.58 4.52
C LEU A 114 -6.60 -14.92 3.79
N LEU A 115 -6.23 -14.86 2.52
CA LEU A 115 -5.89 -16.05 1.76
C LEU A 115 -4.55 -16.56 2.26
N ALA A 116 -4.58 -17.69 2.97
CA ALA A 116 -3.36 -18.39 3.35
C ALA A 116 -2.60 -18.76 2.07
N ILE A 117 -1.42 -18.17 1.87
CA ILE A 117 -0.51 -18.61 0.81
C ILE A 117 0.08 -19.93 1.29
N ASP A 118 0.07 -20.95 0.43
CA ASP A 118 0.63 -22.30 0.62
C ASP A 118 2.13 -22.36 1.01
N LYS A 119 2.78 -21.22 1.27
CA LYS A 119 4.19 -21.17 1.65
C LYS A 119 4.36 -21.66 3.08
N GLU A 120 4.82 -22.89 3.21
CA GLU A 120 5.43 -23.44 4.41
C GLU A 120 6.30 -22.37 5.10
N SER A 121 6.04 -22.19 6.39
CA SER A 121 6.60 -21.12 7.21
C SER A 121 8.13 -21.27 7.26
N GLU A 122 8.86 -20.32 6.67
CA GLU A 122 10.29 -20.18 6.97
C GLU A 122 10.41 -19.85 8.47
N ASN A 123 11.06 -20.71 9.23
CA ASN A 123 11.41 -20.51 10.65
C ASN A 123 10.23 -20.43 11.65
N GLY A 124 9.11 -21.10 11.40
CA GLY A 124 7.98 -21.15 12.34
C GLY A 124 7.11 -19.88 12.34
N ILE A 125 7.22 -19.03 11.32
CA ILE A 125 6.45 -17.78 11.18
C ILE A 125 5.63 -17.82 9.91
N VAL A 126 4.32 -17.68 10.05
CA VAL A 126 3.39 -17.51 8.95
C VAL A 126 3.31 -16.03 8.61
N THR A 127 3.60 -15.68 7.35
CA THR A 127 3.44 -14.32 6.82
C THR A 127 2.32 -14.32 5.80
N ILE A 128 1.25 -13.59 6.07
CA ILE A 128 0.14 -13.43 5.13
C ILE A 128 0.11 -11.99 4.64
N PRO A 129 0.40 -11.75 3.36
CA PRO A 129 0.25 -10.44 2.79
C PRO A 129 -1.23 -10.16 2.48
N PHE A 130 -1.62 -8.90 2.52
CA PHE A 130 -2.96 -8.43 2.20
C PHE A 130 -2.90 -7.10 1.48
N ILE A 131 -3.92 -6.83 0.68
CA ILE A 131 -4.13 -5.53 0.05
C ILE A 131 -5.52 -5.03 0.40
N PHE A 132 -5.67 -3.73 0.52
CA PHE A 132 -6.98 -3.12 0.59
C PHE A 132 -6.95 -1.72 0.01
N TYR A 133 -8.12 -1.31 -0.44
CA TYR A 133 -8.33 0.02 -0.95
C TYR A 133 -9.02 0.86 0.06
N ASN A 134 -8.81 2.14 -0.15
CA ASN A 134 -9.26 3.07 0.80
C ASN A 134 -10.02 4.25 0.19
N PHE A 135 -11.17 4.52 0.81
CA PHE A 135 -11.99 5.72 0.65
C PHE A 135 -11.76 6.72 1.81
N LEU A 136 -10.59 6.68 2.47
CA LEU A 136 -10.24 7.61 3.54
C LEU A 136 -10.22 8.99 2.88
N ASP A 137 -11.06 9.88 3.37
CA ASP A 137 -10.89 11.31 3.21
C ASP A 137 -9.88 11.81 4.24
N SER A 138 -9.38 13.01 3.99
CA SER A 138 -8.19 13.59 4.58
C SER A 138 -8.29 14.01 6.05
N ASN A 139 -9.40 13.78 6.77
CA ASN A 139 -9.62 14.41 8.10
C ASN A 139 -10.28 13.54 9.18
N GLY A 140 -9.92 12.26 9.31
CA GLY A 140 -10.32 11.50 10.52
C GLY A 140 -10.25 9.98 10.47
N LYS A 141 -9.79 9.39 9.37
CA LYS A 141 -9.85 7.94 9.17
C LYS A 141 -8.49 7.24 9.25
N THR A 142 -7.52 7.72 10.02
CA THR A 142 -6.27 6.94 10.21
C THR A 142 -6.59 5.56 10.80
N ILE A 143 -5.80 4.56 10.43
CA ILE A 143 -5.90 3.22 11.02
C ILE A 143 -5.65 3.34 12.53
N ASP A 144 -6.49 2.69 13.31
CA ASP A 144 -6.46 2.68 14.78
C ASP A 144 -6.01 1.33 15.31
N LYS A 145 -6.65 0.26 14.85
CA LYS A 145 -6.32 -1.11 15.25
C LYS A 145 -6.60 -2.12 14.15
N ALA A 146 -5.99 -3.29 14.25
CA ALA A 146 -6.25 -4.44 13.41
C ALA A 146 -6.68 -5.62 14.27
N VAL A 147 -7.79 -6.28 13.92
CA VAL A 147 -8.30 -7.45 14.64
C VAL A 147 -8.22 -8.67 13.75
N LEU A 148 -7.47 -9.68 14.21
CA LEU A 148 -7.35 -10.96 13.53
C LEU A 148 -8.37 -11.94 14.12
N THR A 149 -9.21 -12.50 13.26
CA THR A 149 -10.19 -13.53 13.64
C THR A 149 -9.88 -14.85 12.95
N LYS A 150 -10.18 -15.97 13.62
CA LYS A 150 -10.13 -17.34 13.11
C LYS A 150 -11.49 -17.99 13.28
N ASP A 151 -12.08 -18.44 12.18
CA ASP A 151 -13.40 -19.09 12.16
C ASP A 151 -14.52 -18.26 12.83
N GLY A 152 -14.35 -16.93 12.83
CA GLY A 152 -15.28 -15.96 13.43
C GLY A 152 -14.89 -15.49 14.84
N ASP A 153 -13.99 -16.21 15.52
CA ASP A 153 -13.53 -15.87 16.86
C ASP A 153 -12.32 -14.93 16.82
N GLU A 154 -12.29 -13.92 17.69
CA GLU A 154 -11.15 -13.03 17.84
C GLU A 154 -9.94 -13.78 18.41
N ILE A 155 -8.84 -13.77 17.68
CA ILE A 155 -7.54 -14.27 18.17
C ILE A 155 -6.81 -13.15 18.88
N THR A 156 -6.75 -11.97 18.24
CA THR A 156 -5.98 -10.85 18.76
C THR A 156 -6.41 -9.52 18.18
N SER A 157 -6.20 -8.46 18.95
CA SER A 157 -6.35 -7.06 18.56
C SER A 157 -5.00 -6.37 18.71
N ILE A 158 -4.57 -5.69 17.66
CA ILE A 158 -3.27 -5.01 17.56
C ILE A 158 -3.53 -3.52 17.40
N ASP A 159 -3.06 -2.71 18.34
CA ASP A 159 -3.07 -1.26 18.18
C ASP A 159 -2.09 -0.84 17.09
N ILE A 160 -2.52 0.06 16.21
CA ILE A 160 -1.76 0.48 15.03
C ILE A 160 -1.27 1.91 15.20
N ILE A 161 0.03 2.09 15.02
CA ILE A 161 0.69 3.39 15.08
C ILE A 161 1.05 3.82 13.65
N LYS A 162 0.80 5.09 13.35
CA LYS A 162 1.26 5.75 12.13
C LYS A 162 2.70 6.26 12.33
N ASN A 163 3.61 5.87 11.45
CA ASN A 163 5.03 6.24 11.46
C ASN A 163 5.36 7.32 10.43
#